data_AF-H3KF49-F1
#
_entry.id   AF-H3KF49-F1
#
_cell.length_a   1.000
_cell.length_b   1.000
_cell.length_c   1.000
_cell.angle_alpha   90.00
_cell.angle_beta   90.00
_cell.angle_gamma   90.00
#
_symmetry.space_group_name_H-M   'P 1'
#
loop_
_entity.id
_entity.type
_entity.pdbx_description
1 polymer ?
#
loop_
_entity_poly.entity_id
_entity_poly.type
_entity_poly.pdbx_seq_one_letter_code
_entity_poly.pdbx_strand_id
1 'polypeptide(L)'
;MFKQAIIAAAAALLFATAASAGVADHHTKMGLDCKSCHGPDGKGEVTTQTCTGCHQVDALVASTKDVKPTNPHVSPHYGNELDCASCHMGHSDSENFCNQCHQFDFKVP
;
A
#
# COMPACT_ATOMS: atom_id res chain seq x y z
N MET A 1 -37.41 25.14 44.54
CA MET A 1 -36.53 23.96 44.43
C MET A 1 -37.23 22.95 43.53
N PHE A 2 -36.87 22.84 42.25
CA PHE A 2 -36.98 21.62 41.42
C PHE A 2 -36.32 21.90 40.04
N LYS A 3 -35.04 21.54 40.01
CA LYS A 3 -34.13 21.15 38.92
C LYS A 3 -34.52 21.49 37.46
N GLN A 4 -33.71 22.35 36.85
CA GLN A 4 -33.54 22.45 35.40
C GLN A 4 -32.98 21.13 34.85
N ALA A 5 -33.70 20.49 33.93
CA ALA A 5 -33.21 19.34 33.18
C ALA A 5 -32.41 19.86 31.97
N ILE A 6 -31.09 19.87 32.10
CA ILE A 6 -30.18 20.08 30.98
C ILE A 6 -30.15 18.78 30.18
N ILE A 7 -30.87 18.73 29.07
CA ILE A 7 -30.76 17.64 28.09
C ILE A 7 -29.50 17.93 27.27
N ALA A 8 -28.37 17.36 27.69
CA ALA A 8 -27.16 17.34 26.89
C ALA A 8 -27.35 16.33 25.75
N ALA A 9 -27.67 16.81 24.55
CA ALA A 9 -27.64 16.02 23.34
C ALA A 9 -26.17 15.72 22.99
N ALA A 10 -25.69 14.54 23.37
CA ALA A 10 -24.38 14.04 22.96
C ALA A 10 -24.46 13.65 21.47
N ALA A 11 -24.00 14.54 20.60
CA ALA A 11 -23.75 14.21 19.20
C ALA A 11 -22.49 13.32 19.12
N ALA A 12 -22.70 12.01 19.04
CA ALA A 12 -21.63 11.06 18.74
C ALA A 12 -21.19 11.26 17.29
N LEU A 13 -20.09 11.98 17.08
CA LEU A 13 -19.37 12.03 15.81
C LEU A 13 -18.75 10.65 15.56
N LEU A 14 -19.43 9.84 14.75
CA LEU A 14 -18.86 8.61 14.18
C LEU A 14 -17.83 9.03 13.13
N PHE A 15 -16.57 9.13 13.52
CA PHE A 15 -15.46 9.14 12.58
C PHE A 15 -15.31 7.73 12.01
N ALA A 16 -15.95 7.47 10.87
CA ALA A 16 -15.60 6.31 10.06
C ALA A 16 -14.20 6.55 9.50
N THR A 17 -13.18 5.93 10.10
CA THR A 17 -11.85 5.85 9.50
C THR A 17 -11.98 4.97 8.26
N ALA A 18 -12.00 5.57 7.08
CA ALA A 18 -11.80 4.81 5.85
C ALA A 18 -10.42 4.13 5.98
N ALA A 19 -10.41 2.79 5.97
CA ALA A 19 -9.17 2.05 5.86
C ALA A 19 -8.49 2.49 4.56
N SER A 20 -7.29 3.02 4.70
CA SER A 20 -6.47 3.52 3.59
C SER A 20 -6.18 2.36 2.62
N ALA A 21 -6.47 2.58 1.33
CA ALA A 21 -6.57 1.53 0.33
C ALA A 21 -5.21 1.28 -0.31
N GLY A 22 -4.44 0.36 0.28
CA GLY A 22 -3.16 -0.10 -0.25
C GLY A 22 -3.28 -1.29 -1.20
N VAL A 23 -2.14 -1.91 -1.50
CA VAL A 23 -2.09 -3.08 -2.40
C VAL A 23 -2.88 -4.28 -1.86
N ALA A 24 -3.12 -4.38 -0.55
CA ALA A 24 -3.96 -5.44 0.00
C ALA A 24 -5.42 -5.31 -0.46
N ASP A 25 -5.96 -4.09 -0.54
CA ASP A 25 -7.31 -3.85 -1.06
C ASP A 25 -7.39 -4.19 -2.56
N HIS A 26 -6.36 -3.85 -3.33
CA HIS A 26 -6.29 -4.22 -4.75
C HIS A 26 -6.34 -5.74 -4.95
N HIS A 27 -5.50 -6.50 -4.24
CA HIS A 27 -5.44 -7.95 -4.37
C HIS A 27 -6.68 -8.66 -3.82
N THR A 28 -7.27 -8.18 -2.72
CA THR A 28 -8.51 -8.76 -2.19
C THR A 28 -9.69 -8.53 -3.14
N LYS A 29 -9.76 -7.39 -3.83
CA LYS A 29 -10.73 -7.14 -4.92
C LYS A 29 -10.54 -8.07 -6.11
N MET A 30 -9.33 -8.58 -6.32
CA MET A 30 -9.02 -9.62 -7.31
C MET A 30 -9.30 -11.05 -6.82
N GLY A 31 -9.79 -11.22 -5.59
CA GLY A 31 -10.20 -12.50 -5.02
C GLY A 31 -9.10 -13.23 -4.22
N LEU A 32 -7.97 -12.58 -3.94
CA LEU A 32 -6.94 -13.17 -3.08
C LEU A 32 -7.35 -13.05 -1.61
N ASP A 33 -7.12 -14.11 -0.83
CA ASP A 33 -7.30 -14.07 0.61
C ASP A 33 -6.04 -13.57 1.35
N CYS A 34 -6.17 -13.28 2.65
CA CYS A 34 -5.06 -12.78 3.46
C CYS A 34 -3.87 -13.75 3.48
N LYS A 35 -4.11 -15.06 3.31
CA LYS A 35 -3.08 -16.10 3.39
C LYS A 35 -2.19 -16.12 2.16
N SER A 36 -2.68 -15.61 1.02
CA SER A 36 -1.88 -15.40 -0.19
C SER A 36 -0.64 -14.55 0.08
N CYS A 37 -0.71 -13.61 1.02
CA CYS A 37 0.43 -12.76 1.38
C CYS A 37 1.04 -13.14 2.73
N HIS A 38 0.20 -13.36 3.73
CA HIS A 38 0.61 -13.51 5.13
C HIS A 38 0.80 -14.97 5.57
N GLY A 39 0.71 -15.93 4.66
CA GLY A 39 0.84 -17.35 4.97
C GLY A 39 -0.39 -17.96 5.66
N PRO A 40 -0.31 -19.25 6.07
CA PRO A 40 -1.49 -20.05 6.43
C PRO A 40 -2.37 -19.47 7.55
N ASP A 41 -1.75 -18.72 8.47
CA ASP A 41 -2.40 -18.13 9.63
C ASP A 41 -2.93 -16.71 9.39
N GLY A 42 -2.67 -16.15 8.20
CA GLY A 42 -3.15 -14.84 7.74
C GLY A 42 -2.50 -13.64 8.43
N LYS A 43 -1.37 -13.83 9.12
CA LYS A 43 -0.72 -12.79 9.93
C LYS A 43 0.81 -12.79 9.90
N GLY A 44 1.42 -13.65 9.09
CA GLY A 44 2.86 -13.65 8.86
C GLY A 44 3.35 -12.34 8.22
N GLU A 45 4.64 -12.06 8.39
CA GLU A 45 5.30 -10.94 7.75
C GLU A 45 5.37 -11.14 6.23
N VAL A 46 5.17 -10.06 5.47
CA VAL A 46 5.24 -10.07 4.00
C VAL A 46 6.62 -9.61 3.59
N THR A 47 7.31 -10.41 2.77
CA THR A 47 8.61 -10.05 2.21
C THR A 47 8.51 -9.88 0.69
N THR A 48 9.56 -9.33 0.06
CA THR A 48 9.66 -9.26 -1.40
C THR A 48 9.46 -10.63 -2.09
N GLN A 49 9.80 -11.75 -1.44
CA GLN A 49 9.57 -13.10 -1.98
C GLN A 49 8.07 -13.42 -2.14
N THR A 50 7.22 -12.93 -1.23
CA THR A 50 5.76 -13.07 -1.36
C THR A 50 5.27 -12.43 -2.66
N CYS A 51 5.74 -11.21 -2.96
CA CYS A 51 5.36 -10.48 -4.16
C CYS A 51 5.88 -11.17 -5.43
N THR A 52 7.15 -11.54 -5.42
CA THR A 52 7.85 -12.14 -6.57
C THR A 52 7.44 -13.59 -6.84
N GLY A 53 6.70 -14.24 -5.94
CA GLY A 53 6.02 -15.50 -6.21
C GLY A 53 4.93 -15.41 -7.30
N CYS A 54 4.43 -14.20 -7.59
CA CYS A 54 3.45 -13.94 -8.66
C CYS A 54 3.92 -12.86 -9.65
N HIS A 55 4.71 -11.88 -9.19
CA HIS A 55 5.19 -10.77 -10.00
C HIS A 55 6.68 -10.89 -10.29
N GLN A 56 7.04 -11.39 -11.47
CA GLN A 56 8.43 -11.48 -11.88
C GLN A 56 9.04 -10.08 -12.10
N VAL A 57 10.14 -9.78 -11.40
CA VAL A 57 10.79 -8.46 -11.45
C VAL A 57 11.14 -8.03 -12.87
N ASP A 58 11.73 -8.92 -13.69
CA ASP A 58 12.09 -8.60 -15.07
C ASP A 58 10.87 -8.25 -15.93
N ALA A 59 9.73 -8.90 -15.68
CA ALA A 59 8.48 -8.59 -16.36
C ALA A 59 7.92 -7.22 -15.90
N LEU A 60 8.02 -6.90 -14.61
CA LEU A 60 7.64 -5.58 -14.09
C LEU A 60 8.51 -4.49 -14.72
N VAL A 61 9.84 -4.64 -14.72
CA VAL A 61 10.79 -3.72 -15.35
C VAL A 61 10.45 -3.53 -16.83
N ALA A 62 10.19 -4.61 -17.57
CA ALA A 62 9.82 -4.53 -18.98
C ALA A 62 8.47 -3.80 -19.19
N SER A 63 7.49 -4.05 -18.32
CA SER A 63 6.17 -3.41 -18.40
C SER A 63 6.20 -1.91 -18.13
N THR A 64 7.13 -1.45 -17.29
CA THR A 64 7.27 -0.04 -16.91
C THR A 64 8.38 0.70 -17.66
N LYS A 65 8.92 0.11 -18.74
CA LYS A 65 10.01 0.71 -19.55
C LYS A 65 9.70 2.10 -20.10
N ASP A 66 8.42 2.39 -20.32
CA ASP A 66 7.96 3.65 -20.93
C ASP A 66 7.55 4.71 -19.89
N VAL A 67 7.56 4.36 -18.60
CA VAL A 67 7.30 5.31 -17.51
C VAL A 67 8.39 6.39 -17.49
N LYS A 68 7.98 7.65 -17.34
CA LYS A 68 8.86 8.83 -17.34
C LYS A 68 8.91 9.46 -15.95
N PRO A 69 10.03 10.10 -15.56
CA PRO A 69 11.24 10.34 -16.37
C PRO A 69 12.18 9.13 -16.48
N THR A 70 12.04 8.15 -15.59
CA THR A 70 12.78 6.90 -15.58
C THR A 70 11.86 5.75 -15.20
N ASN A 71 12.31 4.52 -15.47
CA ASN A 71 11.61 3.31 -15.04
C ASN A 71 11.64 3.21 -13.50
N PRO A 72 10.48 3.13 -12.81
CA PRO A 72 10.43 3.06 -11.34
C PRO A 72 10.93 1.75 -10.76
N HIS A 73 11.00 0.67 -11.56
CA HIS A 73 11.43 -0.66 -11.11
C HIS A 73 12.90 -0.98 -11.40
N VAL A 74 13.67 -0.02 -11.93
CA VAL A 74 15.12 -0.15 -12.04
C VAL A 74 15.80 1.21 -11.83
N SER A 75 16.68 1.29 -10.84
CA SER A 75 17.35 2.54 -10.45
C SER A 75 18.88 2.40 -10.46
N PRO A 76 19.62 3.52 -10.57
CA PRO A 76 21.08 3.51 -10.48
C PRO A 76 21.64 3.07 -9.11
N HIS A 77 20.85 3.13 -8.04
CA HIS A 77 21.31 2.86 -6.67
C HIS A 77 20.93 1.47 -6.18
N TYR A 78 19.75 0.99 -6.56
CA TYR A 78 19.20 -0.27 -6.07
C TYR A 78 19.04 -1.32 -7.17
N GLY A 79 19.42 -1.02 -8.42
CA GLY A 79 19.12 -1.88 -9.55
C GLY A 79 17.62 -2.18 -9.59
N ASN A 80 17.27 -3.45 -9.74
CA ASN A 80 15.91 -3.99 -9.68
C ASN A 80 15.64 -4.76 -8.37
N GLU A 81 16.39 -4.48 -7.30
CA GLU A 81 16.40 -5.26 -6.05
C GLU A 81 15.81 -4.50 -4.85
N LEU A 82 15.28 -3.28 -5.07
CA LEU A 82 14.64 -2.51 -4.00
C LEU A 82 13.41 -3.26 -3.46
N ASP A 83 13.28 -3.33 -2.13
CA ASP A 83 12.17 -4.04 -1.49
C ASP A 83 10.82 -3.43 -1.90
N CYS A 84 9.87 -4.30 -2.27
CA CYS A 84 8.58 -3.87 -2.81
C CYS A 84 7.81 -2.96 -1.85
N ALA A 85 7.88 -3.24 -0.54
CA ALA A 85 7.17 -2.49 0.49
C ALA A 85 7.79 -1.12 0.77
N SER A 86 8.94 -0.79 0.15
CA SER A 86 9.48 0.57 0.18
C SER A 86 8.53 1.58 -0.47
N CYS A 87 7.73 1.14 -1.44
CA CYS A 87 6.75 1.97 -2.15
C CYS A 87 5.32 1.42 -2.03
N HIS A 88 5.15 0.11 -2.21
CA HIS A 88 3.84 -0.53 -2.28
C HIS A 88 3.33 -0.93 -0.90
N MET A 89 2.50 -0.06 -0.32
CA MET A 89 2.02 -0.25 1.05
C MET A 89 0.83 -1.21 1.07
N GLY A 90 0.91 -2.24 1.90
CA GLY A 90 -0.13 -3.27 2.00
C GLY A 90 -1.47 -2.70 2.49
N HIS A 91 -1.45 -2.14 3.70
CA HIS A 91 -2.65 -1.76 4.46
C HIS A 91 -2.78 -0.24 4.63
N SER A 92 -2.13 0.53 3.76
CA SER A 92 -2.23 1.99 3.69
C SER A 92 -1.91 2.47 2.27
N ASP A 93 -2.05 3.77 2.01
CA ASP A 93 -1.78 4.37 0.72
C ASP A 93 -0.31 4.18 0.38
N SER A 94 -0.04 3.79 -0.86
CA SER A 94 1.32 3.60 -1.36
C SER A 94 2.07 4.94 -1.48
N GLU A 95 3.38 4.89 -1.28
CA GLU A 95 4.24 6.05 -1.30
C GLU A 95 5.30 5.94 -2.41
N ASN A 96 5.74 7.07 -2.93
CA ASN A 96 6.89 7.10 -3.84
C ASN A 96 8.18 7.26 -3.04
N PHE A 97 8.83 6.14 -2.70
CA PHE A 97 10.09 6.13 -1.95
C PHE A 97 11.15 7.07 -2.56
N CYS A 98 11.20 7.16 -3.89
CA CYS A 98 12.16 8.00 -4.61
C CYS A 98 12.01 9.48 -4.27
N ASN A 99 10.81 9.92 -3.86
CA ASN A 99 10.54 11.32 -3.53
C ASN A 99 11.15 11.79 -2.21
N GLN A 100 11.83 10.89 -1.48
CA GLN A 100 12.69 11.29 -0.36
C GLN A 100 13.93 12.05 -0.85
N CYS A 101 14.36 11.85 -2.10
CA CYS A 101 15.54 12.51 -2.67
C CYS A 101 15.28 13.17 -4.03
N HIS A 102 14.28 12.70 -4.77
CA HIS A 102 13.92 13.19 -6.10
C HIS A 102 12.52 13.83 -6.10
N GLN A 103 12.12 14.35 -7.26
CA GLN A 103 10.75 14.83 -7.47
C GLN A 103 10.18 14.18 -8.72
N PHE A 104 9.60 12.99 -8.54
CA PHE A 104 8.92 12.24 -9.57
C PHE A 104 7.42 12.19 -9.28
N ASP A 105 6.61 12.26 -10.35
CA ASP A 105 5.15 12.14 -10.25
C ASP A 105 4.68 10.71 -10.52
N PHE A 106 5.44 9.71 -10.05
CA PHE A 106 5.03 8.32 -10.17
C PHE A 106 3.75 8.07 -9.38
N LYS A 107 2.78 7.41 -10.01
CA LYS A 107 1.56 6.93 -9.36
C LYS A 107 1.81 5.50 -8.91
N VAL A 108 2.10 5.34 -7.63
CA VAL A 108 2.34 4.03 -7.03
C VAL A 108 0.97 3.42 -6.70
N PRO A 109 0.66 2.22 -7.22
CA PRO A 109 -0.57 1.50 -6.91
C PRO A 109 -0.57 0.93 -5.49
#